data_AF-A0A226D753-F1
#
_entry.id   AF-A0A226D753-F1
#
_cell.length_a   1.000
_cell.length_b   1.000
_cell.length_c   1.000
_cell.angle_alpha   90.00
_cell.angle_beta   90.00
_cell.angle_gamma   90.00
#
_symmetry.space_group_name_H-M   'P 1'
#
loop_
_entity.id
_entity.type
_entity.pdbx_description
1 polymer ?
#
loop_
_entity_poly.entity_id
_entity_poly.type
_entity_poly.pdbx_seq_one_letter_code
_entity_poly.pdbx_strand_id
1 'polypeptide(L)'
;MGASSSKNTSSPTDEITKPTDWATLDEHCWNFAQFDLLETDGGWSGNHWLMYLGEGWVVHVTFCANYMSGIVRIQRVNNAIKRETKIRVNNHQKEANTNGYKMRPEAEIWHVIRQEFQNRDPTLWKIREMQRFVRFDLKNANCEHYATKWRYGTGFSLQVGYEERFPYN
;
A
#
# COMPACT_ATOMS: atom_id res chain seq x y z
N MET A 1 37.35 -14.79 31.78
CA MET A 1 36.31 -15.73 31.29
C MET A 1 34.98 -15.24 31.87
N GLY A 2 33.90 -14.93 31.18
CA GLY A 2 33.53 -14.93 29.77
C GLY A 2 32.06 -14.46 29.74
N ALA A 3 31.76 -13.53 28.82
CA ALA A 3 30.46 -13.16 28.27
C ALA A 3 29.20 -13.14 29.18
N SER A 4 28.76 -11.94 29.57
CA SER A 4 27.32 -11.65 29.72
C SER A 4 26.69 -11.58 28.34
N SER A 5 25.90 -12.59 27.99
CA SER A 5 25.12 -12.62 26.76
C SER A 5 23.82 -11.86 26.99
N SER A 6 23.76 -10.60 26.54
CA SER A 6 22.49 -9.88 26.40
C SER A 6 21.65 -10.58 25.33
N LYS A 7 20.60 -11.28 25.77
CA LYS A 7 19.54 -11.74 24.87
C LYS A 7 18.78 -10.50 24.41
N ASN A 8 18.99 -10.10 23.16
CA ASN A 8 18.10 -9.19 22.44
C ASN A 8 16.73 -9.88 22.31
N THR A 9 15.83 -9.59 23.24
CA THR A 9 14.40 -9.84 23.05
C THR A 9 13.82 -8.70 22.25
N SER A 10 13.87 -8.80 20.92
CA SER A 10 12.96 -8.01 20.07
C SER A 10 11.53 -8.43 20.41
N SER A 11 10.69 -7.47 20.78
CA SER A 11 9.30 -7.77 21.14
C SER A 11 8.56 -8.32 19.91
N PRO A 12 7.61 -9.27 20.06
CA PRO A 12 6.81 -9.81 18.95
C PRO A 12 6.07 -8.73 18.14
N THR A 13 5.82 -7.58 18.75
CA THR A 13 5.23 -6.39 18.13
C THR A 13 6.14 -5.73 17.08
N ASP A 14 7.46 -5.88 17.19
CA ASP A 14 8.41 -5.28 16.25
C ASP A 14 8.52 -6.04 14.93
N GLU A 15 8.16 -7.34 14.89
CA GLU A 15 8.14 -8.13 13.66
C GLU A 15 6.88 -7.86 12.82
N ILE A 16 5.71 -7.73 13.47
CA ILE A 16 4.44 -7.41 12.79
C ILE A 16 4.47 -6.01 12.16
N THR A 17 5.35 -5.13 12.65
CA THR A 17 5.37 -3.71 12.24
C THR A 17 6.35 -3.39 11.11
N LYS A 18 7.26 -4.31 10.76
CA LYS A 18 8.26 -4.09 9.72
C LYS A 18 7.72 -4.54 8.34
N PRO A 19 8.13 -3.87 7.26
CA PRO A 19 7.91 -4.40 5.92
C PRO A 19 8.53 -5.79 5.80
N THR A 20 7.88 -6.68 5.05
CA THR A 20 8.50 -7.97 4.70
C THR A 20 9.71 -7.74 3.80
N ASP A 21 10.55 -8.77 3.69
CA ASP A 21 11.61 -8.76 2.69
C ASP A 21 11.02 -8.66 1.28
N TRP A 22 11.80 -8.07 0.37
CA TRP A 22 11.45 -8.00 -1.04
C TRP A 22 11.45 -9.40 -1.65
N ALA A 23 10.29 -9.83 -2.14
CA ALA A 23 10.16 -11.07 -2.89
C ALA A 23 10.13 -10.80 -4.40
N THR A 24 10.58 -11.76 -5.20
CA THR A 24 10.34 -11.80 -6.64
C THR A 24 8.87 -12.07 -6.93
N LEU A 25 8.34 -11.60 -8.07
CA LEU A 25 6.92 -11.66 -8.43
C LEU A 25 6.37 -13.07 -8.79
N ASP A 26 6.89 -14.14 -8.20
CA ASP A 26 6.34 -15.48 -8.42
C ASP A 26 5.02 -15.65 -7.65
N GLU A 27 3.92 -15.75 -8.39
CA GLU A 27 2.54 -15.86 -7.91
C GLU A 27 2.32 -16.99 -6.90
N HIS A 28 3.15 -18.05 -6.94
CA HIS A 28 3.02 -19.21 -6.07
C HIS A 28 3.56 -18.98 -4.65
N CYS A 29 4.21 -17.84 -4.41
CA CYS A 29 4.85 -17.50 -3.14
C CYS A 29 4.11 -16.41 -2.35
N TRP A 30 2.97 -15.91 -2.86
CA TRP A 30 2.28 -14.78 -2.26
C TRP A 30 1.43 -15.18 -1.06
N ASN A 31 1.88 -14.84 0.14
CA ASN A 31 1.11 -14.96 1.37
C ASN A 31 0.59 -13.59 1.83
N PHE A 32 -0.24 -12.95 1.00
CA PHE A 32 -0.83 -11.64 1.32
C PHE A 32 -2.15 -11.82 2.08
N ALA A 33 -2.30 -11.11 3.20
CA ALA A 33 -3.56 -11.02 3.92
C ALA A 33 -4.45 -9.94 3.29
N GLN A 34 -5.77 -10.15 3.35
CA GLN A 34 -6.71 -9.16 2.84
C GLN A 34 -6.47 -7.79 3.49
N PHE A 35 -6.49 -6.75 2.64
CA PHE A 35 -6.17 -5.36 2.93
C PHE A 35 -4.70 -5.02 3.20
N ASP A 36 -3.78 -5.98 3.08
CA ASP A 36 -2.35 -5.68 3.10
C ASP A 36 -2.00 -4.62 2.05
N LEU A 37 -1.21 -3.64 2.49
CA LEU A 37 -0.59 -2.69 1.59
C LEU A 37 0.65 -3.36 1.00
N LEU A 38 0.70 -3.36 -0.32
CA LEU A 38 1.78 -3.91 -1.10
C LEU A 38 2.58 -2.76 -1.68
N GLU A 39 3.89 -2.85 -1.54
CA GLU A 39 4.85 -1.92 -2.12
C GLU A 39 5.62 -2.65 -3.21
N THR A 40 5.72 -2.04 -4.38
CA THR A 40 6.44 -2.56 -5.54
C THR A 40 7.52 -1.60 -5.98
N ASP A 41 8.59 -2.13 -6.58
CA ASP A 41 9.66 -1.32 -7.13
C ASP A 41 9.20 -0.61 -8.42
N GLY A 42 8.73 0.64 -8.30
CA GLY A 42 8.17 1.40 -9.43
C GLY A 42 9.23 2.07 -10.32
N GLY A 43 10.41 1.47 -10.42
CA GLY A 43 11.51 1.94 -11.28
C GLY A 43 11.86 3.41 -11.05
N TRP A 44 11.86 4.21 -12.12
CA TRP A 44 12.29 5.61 -12.09
C TRP A 44 11.30 6.61 -11.44
N SER A 45 10.05 6.22 -11.20
CA SER A 45 8.97 7.11 -10.74
C SER A 45 8.63 6.95 -9.26
N GLY A 46 9.49 6.25 -8.50
CA GLY A 46 9.25 5.87 -7.11
C GLY A 46 8.45 4.57 -7.00
N ASN A 47 8.38 4.01 -5.80
CA ASN A 47 7.65 2.76 -5.54
C ASN A 47 6.14 2.92 -5.84
N HIS A 48 5.52 1.85 -6.32
CA HIS A 48 4.09 1.83 -6.56
C HIS A 48 3.38 1.08 -5.44
N TRP A 49 2.15 1.53 -5.13
CA TRP A 49 1.43 1.13 -3.93
C TRP A 49 0.07 0.57 -4.28
N LEU A 50 -0.23 -0.58 -3.70
CA LEU A 50 -1.46 -1.33 -3.92
C LEU A 50 -2.04 -1.78 -2.58
N MET A 51 -3.34 -2.05 -2.54
CA MET A 51 -3.98 -2.75 -1.45
C MET A 51 -4.55 -4.08 -1.96
N TYR A 52 -4.18 -5.17 -1.30
CA TYR A 52 -4.68 -6.50 -1.61
C TYR A 52 -6.15 -6.65 -1.18
N LEU A 53 -7.00 -7.16 -2.05
CA LEU A 53 -8.44 -7.37 -1.79
C LEU A 53 -8.81 -8.83 -1.53
N GLY A 54 -7.85 -9.74 -1.67
CA GLY A 54 -8.07 -11.19 -1.65
C GLY A 54 -8.09 -11.81 -3.05
N GLU A 55 -7.87 -13.12 -3.11
CA GLU A 55 -7.98 -13.94 -4.34
C GLU A 55 -7.16 -13.44 -5.54
N GLY A 56 -6.00 -12.82 -5.30
CA GLY A 56 -5.14 -12.28 -6.36
C GLY A 56 -5.61 -10.93 -6.94
N TRP A 57 -6.49 -10.21 -6.24
CA TRP A 57 -7.00 -8.89 -6.67
C TRP A 57 -6.44 -7.76 -5.82
N VAL A 58 -6.25 -6.61 -6.44
CA VAL A 58 -5.76 -5.39 -5.79
C VAL A 58 -6.57 -4.18 -6.22
N VAL A 59 -6.64 -3.19 -5.33
CA VAL A 59 -7.00 -1.81 -5.68
C VAL A 59 -5.76 -0.93 -5.62
N HIS A 60 -5.57 -0.06 -6.60
CA HIS A 60 -4.44 0.87 -6.64
C HIS A 60 -4.76 2.10 -7.48
N VAL A 61 -3.93 3.13 -7.38
CA VAL A 61 -4.03 4.33 -8.21
C VAL A 61 -2.78 4.44 -9.07
N THR A 62 -2.95 4.75 -10.36
CA THR A 62 -1.82 5.17 -11.20
C THR A 62 -2.08 6.54 -11.80
N PHE A 63 -1.02 7.24 -12.16
CA PHE A 63 -1.11 8.45 -12.97
C PHE A 63 -1.39 8.10 -14.43
N CYS A 64 -2.20 8.93 -15.11
CA CYS A 64 -2.43 8.88 -16.54
C CYS A 64 -2.05 10.23 -17.15
N ALA A 65 -0.90 10.28 -17.81
CA ALA A 65 -0.35 11.50 -18.38
C ALA A 65 -1.26 12.13 -19.44
N ASN A 66 -1.95 11.32 -20.26
CA ASN A 66 -2.85 11.81 -21.30
C ASN A 66 -4.01 12.67 -20.77
N TYR A 67 -4.43 12.42 -19.53
CA TYR A 67 -5.54 13.14 -18.89
C TYR A 67 -5.08 13.96 -17.68
N MET A 68 -3.77 14.02 -17.42
CA MET A 68 -3.18 14.67 -16.26
C MET A 68 -3.92 14.32 -14.94
N SER A 69 -4.35 13.07 -14.81
CA SER A 69 -5.26 12.61 -13.76
C SER A 69 -4.85 11.24 -13.23
N GLY A 70 -5.32 10.90 -12.02
CA GLY A 70 -5.20 9.56 -11.46
C GLY A 70 -6.27 8.64 -11.98
N ILE A 71 -5.99 7.35 -11.98
CA ILE A 71 -6.98 6.30 -12.25
C ILE A 71 -6.91 5.30 -11.12
N VAL A 72 -7.98 5.21 -10.32
CA VAL A 72 -8.18 4.09 -9.40
C VAL A 72 -8.56 2.89 -10.25
N ARG A 73 -7.90 1.75 -10.03
CA ARG A 73 -8.20 0.48 -10.68
C ARG A 73 -8.37 -0.62 -9.68
N ILE A 74 -9.27 -1.55 -9.99
CA ILE A 74 -9.25 -2.89 -9.43
C ILE A 74 -8.91 -3.88 -10.55
N GLN A 75 -7.84 -4.63 -10.34
CA GLN A 75 -7.35 -5.62 -11.31
C GLN A 75 -6.60 -6.76 -10.61
N ARG A 76 -6.23 -7.80 -11.37
CA ARG A 76 -5.34 -8.86 -10.88
C ARG A 76 -3.98 -8.27 -10.49
N VAL A 77 -3.37 -8.80 -9.42
CA VAL A 77 -2.04 -8.36 -8.95
C VAL A 77 -1.05 -8.32 -10.12
N ASN A 78 -0.95 -9.40 -10.92
CA ASN A 78 -0.07 -9.52 -12.08
C ASN A 78 -0.26 -8.40 -13.10
N ASN A 79 -1.51 -7.93 -13.28
CA ASN A 79 -1.81 -6.84 -14.18
C ASN A 79 -1.40 -5.48 -13.62
N ALA A 80 -1.45 -5.34 -12.30
CA ALA A 80 -1.05 -4.11 -11.60
C ALA A 80 0.45 -3.94 -11.48
N ILE A 81 1.22 -5.02 -11.57
CA ILE A 81 2.68 -5.05 -11.35
C ILE A 81 3.48 -5.42 -12.60
N LYS A 82 2.91 -5.28 -13.80
CA LYS A 82 3.51 -5.74 -15.07
C LYS A 82 4.90 -5.16 -15.37
N ARG A 83 5.28 -4.04 -14.74
CA ARG A 83 6.53 -3.31 -15.01
C ARG A 83 7.51 -3.39 -13.84
N GLU A 84 7.06 -3.95 -12.74
CA GLU A 84 7.77 -4.08 -11.50
C GLU A 84 8.46 -5.45 -11.45
N THR A 85 9.47 -5.61 -10.60
CA THR A 85 10.24 -6.85 -10.46
C THR A 85 10.20 -7.44 -9.06
N LYS A 86 9.80 -6.62 -8.08
CA LYS A 86 9.74 -6.98 -6.67
C LYS A 86 8.47 -6.46 -6.03
N ILE A 87 7.99 -7.21 -5.05
CA ILE A 87 6.84 -6.84 -4.22
C ILE A 87 7.12 -7.24 -2.78
N ARG A 88 6.57 -6.46 -1.84
CA ARG A 88 6.56 -6.80 -0.42
C ARG A 88 5.28 -6.32 0.25
N VAL A 89 4.94 -6.91 1.38
CA VAL A 89 3.94 -6.33 2.28
C VAL A 89 4.62 -5.22 3.06
N ASN A 90 4.08 -4.00 2.95
CA ASN A 90 4.50 -2.87 3.76
C ASN A 90 3.27 -2.13 4.27
N ASN A 91 2.73 -2.57 5.40
CA ASN A 91 1.53 -1.97 5.95
C ASN A 91 1.72 -0.56 6.53
N HIS A 92 2.94 0.00 6.62
CA HIS A 92 3.21 1.22 7.39
C HIS A 92 2.69 1.16 8.84
N GLN A 93 2.70 -0.04 9.45
CA GLN A 93 2.09 -0.23 10.76
C GLN A 93 2.83 0.59 11.83
N LYS A 94 4.16 0.72 11.72
CA LYS A 94 4.96 1.57 12.61
C LYS A 94 4.51 3.02 12.54
N GLU A 95 4.44 3.61 11.34
CA GLU A 95 4.07 5.02 11.15
C GLU A 95 2.61 5.27 11.50
N ALA A 96 1.72 4.34 11.18
CA ALA A 96 0.32 4.40 11.62
C ALA A 96 0.23 4.45 13.14
N ASN A 97 0.92 3.54 13.85
CA ASN A 97 0.93 3.50 15.32
C ASN A 97 1.50 4.77 15.93
N THR A 98 2.61 5.30 15.40
CA THR A 98 3.23 6.55 15.88
C THR A 98 2.27 7.74 15.77
N ASN A 99 1.44 7.78 14.72
CA ASN A 99 0.45 8.84 14.52
C ASN A 99 -0.92 8.52 15.14
N GLY A 100 -1.07 7.41 15.87
CA GLY A 100 -2.32 7.00 16.51
C GLY A 100 -3.38 6.48 15.53
N TYR A 101 -3.02 6.15 14.30
CA TYR A 101 -3.92 5.55 13.32
C TYR A 101 -4.09 4.05 13.57
N LYS A 102 -5.32 3.57 13.38
CA LYS A 102 -5.66 2.14 13.45
C LYS A 102 -6.17 1.69 12.10
N MET A 103 -5.92 0.43 11.76
CA MET A 103 -6.57 -0.17 10.61
C MET A 103 -8.09 -0.07 10.80
N ARG A 104 -8.77 0.40 9.76
CA ARG A 104 -10.22 0.48 9.74
C ARG A 104 -10.84 -0.91 9.82
N PRO A 105 -12.04 -1.05 10.43
CA PRO A 105 -12.84 -2.25 10.27
C PRO A 105 -13.03 -2.59 8.79
N GLU A 106 -13.02 -3.87 8.45
CA GLU A 106 -13.17 -4.34 7.06
C GLU A 106 -14.38 -3.69 6.35
N ALA A 107 -15.52 -3.60 7.03
CA ALA A 107 -16.73 -2.99 6.47
C ALA A 107 -16.53 -1.52 6.05
N GLU A 108 -15.71 -0.76 6.78
CA GLU A 108 -15.37 0.62 6.45
C GLU A 108 -14.39 0.71 5.28
N ILE A 109 -13.42 -0.19 5.19
CA ILE A 109 -12.51 -0.28 4.04
C ILE A 109 -13.32 -0.53 2.77
N TRP A 110 -14.23 -1.51 2.79
CA TRP A 110 -15.14 -1.76 1.68
C TRP A 110 -16.08 -0.59 1.38
N HIS A 111 -16.55 0.12 2.41
CA HIS A 111 -17.37 1.31 2.24
C HIS A 111 -16.63 2.40 1.45
N VAL A 112 -15.37 2.71 1.80
CA VAL A 112 -14.62 3.75 1.09
C VAL A 112 -14.20 3.31 -0.30
N ILE A 113 -13.84 2.05 -0.52
CA ILE A 113 -13.58 1.53 -1.87
C ILE A 113 -14.85 1.64 -2.73
N ARG A 114 -16.03 1.31 -2.20
CA ARG A 114 -17.32 1.52 -2.90
C ARG A 114 -17.52 2.97 -3.31
N GLN A 115 -17.23 3.92 -2.42
CA GLN A 115 -17.35 5.34 -2.71
C GLN A 115 -16.44 5.77 -3.85
N GLU A 116 -15.20 5.25 -3.93
CA GLU A 116 -14.32 5.51 -5.07
C GLU A 116 -15.01 5.11 -6.38
N PHE A 117 -15.72 3.98 -6.45
CA PHE A 117 -16.39 3.50 -7.66
C PHE A 117 -17.86 3.93 -7.78
N GLN A 118 -18.26 5.08 -7.20
CA GLN A 118 -19.64 5.60 -7.25
C GLN A 118 -20.70 4.58 -6.78
N ASN A 119 -20.40 3.85 -5.70
CA ASN A 119 -21.26 2.81 -5.13
C ASN A 119 -21.53 1.62 -6.06
N ARG A 120 -20.72 1.43 -7.12
CA ARG A 120 -20.63 0.12 -7.77
C ARG A 120 -20.08 -0.86 -6.74
N ASP A 121 -20.64 -2.06 -6.70
CA ASP A 121 -20.15 -3.11 -5.81
C ASP A 121 -18.72 -3.51 -6.24
N PRO A 122 -17.69 -3.21 -5.43
CA PRO A 122 -16.32 -3.51 -5.79
C PRO A 122 -16.09 -5.02 -5.80
N THR A 123 -16.87 -5.83 -5.08
CA THR A 123 -16.73 -7.29 -5.09
C THR A 123 -16.99 -7.91 -6.47
N LEU A 124 -17.60 -7.14 -7.39
CA LEU A 124 -17.67 -7.48 -8.82
C LEU A 124 -16.29 -7.58 -9.49
N TRP A 125 -15.21 -7.22 -8.81
CA TRP A 125 -13.87 -7.54 -9.29
C TRP A 125 -13.71 -9.02 -9.59
N LYS A 126 -14.42 -9.92 -8.89
CA LYS A 126 -14.41 -11.35 -9.18
C LYS A 126 -14.85 -11.70 -10.61
N ILE A 127 -15.58 -10.81 -11.28
CA ILE A 127 -16.09 -11.02 -12.63
C ILE A 127 -15.44 -10.09 -13.68
N ARG A 128 -14.85 -8.95 -13.31
CA ARG A 128 -14.13 -8.05 -14.24
C ARG A 128 -13.28 -6.99 -13.53
N GLU A 129 -12.30 -6.46 -14.25
CA GLU A 129 -11.55 -5.27 -13.84
C GLU A 129 -12.43 -4.01 -13.84
N MET A 130 -12.07 -3.04 -13.01
CA MET A 130 -12.79 -1.77 -12.88
C MET A 130 -11.82 -0.60 -12.86
N GLN A 131 -12.26 0.56 -13.37
CA GLN A 131 -11.48 1.78 -13.31
C GLN A 131 -12.33 3.04 -13.18
N ARG A 132 -11.74 4.09 -12.60
CA ARG A 132 -12.33 5.44 -12.53
C ARG A 132 -11.24 6.50 -12.41
N PHE A 133 -11.46 7.64 -13.04
CA PHE A 133 -10.63 8.83 -12.86
C PHE A 133 -10.79 9.46 -11.47
N VAL A 134 -9.67 9.85 -10.89
CA VAL A 134 -9.58 10.58 -9.62
C VAL A 134 -8.53 11.68 -9.72
N ARG A 135 -8.51 12.58 -8.73
CA ARG A 135 -7.42 13.55 -8.58
C ARG A 135 -6.13 12.80 -8.26
N PHE A 136 -5.01 13.29 -8.79
CA PHE A 136 -3.69 12.75 -8.50
C PHE A 136 -2.71 13.90 -8.33
N ASP A 137 -1.93 13.81 -7.26
CA ASP A 137 -0.89 14.76 -6.93
C ASP A 137 0.28 13.95 -6.37
N LEU A 138 1.49 14.17 -6.89
CA LEU A 138 2.67 13.37 -6.54
C LEU A 138 3.02 13.42 -5.04
N LYS A 139 2.57 14.46 -4.33
CA LYS A 139 2.84 14.67 -2.90
C LYS A 139 1.64 14.33 -2.01
N ASN A 140 0.46 14.79 -2.37
CA ASN A 140 -0.73 14.81 -1.50
C ASN A 140 -1.85 13.87 -1.95
N ALA A 141 -1.73 13.23 -3.12
CA ALA A 141 -2.73 12.31 -3.66
C ALA A 141 -2.08 11.29 -4.61
N ASN A 142 -0.96 10.72 -4.19
CA ASN A 142 -0.23 9.67 -4.91
C ASN A 142 -0.75 8.27 -4.53
N CYS A 143 -0.18 7.22 -5.11
CA CYS A 143 -0.61 5.84 -4.86
C CYS A 143 -0.49 5.44 -3.37
N GLU A 144 0.59 5.82 -2.68
CA GLU A 144 0.79 5.55 -1.24
C GLU A 144 -0.28 6.23 -0.39
N HIS A 145 -0.56 7.51 -0.68
CA HIS A 145 -1.57 8.29 0.03
C HIS A 145 -2.97 7.69 -0.11
N TYR A 146 -3.33 7.18 -1.30
CA TYR A 146 -4.60 6.48 -1.49
C TYR A 146 -4.64 5.15 -0.72
N ALA A 147 -3.57 4.35 -0.79
CA ALA A 147 -3.48 3.06 -0.11
C ALA A 147 -3.63 3.20 1.42
N THR A 148 -2.90 4.15 2.02
CA THR A 148 -2.97 4.44 3.47
C THR A 148 -4.32 5.04 3.85
N LYS A 149 -4.91 5.92 3.02
CA LYS A 149 -6.25 6.46 3.24
C LYS A 149 -7.32 5.37 3.27
N TRP A 150 -7.25 4.38 2.38
CA TRP A 150 -8.20 3.26 2.41
C TRP A 150 -8.05 2.41 3.67
N ARG A 151 -6.81 2.10 4.09
CA ARG A 151 -6.54 1.21 5.23
C ARG A 151 -6.77 1.87 6.59
N TYR A 152 -6.31 3.11 6.75
CA TYR A 152 -6.24 3.82 8.03
C TYR A 152 -7.22 4.98 8.15
N GLY A 153 -7.81 5.39 7.04
CA GLY A 153 -8.72 6.53 6.97
C GLY A 153 -8.08 7.90 6.86
N THR A 154 -6.77 7.97 7.09
CA THR A 154 -5.95 9.15 6.85
C THR A 154 -4.89 8.77 5.84
N GLY A 155 -4.82 9.51 4.73
CA GLY A 155 -3.77 9.33 3.74
C GLY A 155 -2.47 9.96 4.21
N PHE A 156 -1.37 9.24 4.06
CA PHE A 156 -0.02 9.74 4.26
C PHE A 156 0.93 9.04 3.27
N SER A 157 2.05 9.70 2.98
CA SER A 157 3.08 9.18 2.08
C SER A 157 4.45 9.49 2.64
N LEU A 158 5.29 8.46 2.79
CA LEU A 158 6.68 8.59 3.23
C LEU A 158 7.63 8.79 2.04
N GLN A 159 7.19 8.45 0.82
CA GLN A 159 7.99 8.59 -0.41
C GLN A 159 8.43 10.03 -0.71
N VAL A 160 7.71 11.02 -0.18
CA VAL A 160 7.90 12.46 -0.46
C VAL A 160 8.38 13.26 0.76
N GLY A 161 8.87 12.58 1.81
CA GLY A 161 9.10 13.19 3.14
C GLY A 161 10.53 13.25 3.66
N TYR A 162 11.58 13.24 2.81
CA TYR A 162 12.98 13.23 3.28
C TYR A 162 13.77 14.55 3.16
N GLU A 163 13.12 15.71 2.99
CA GLU A 163 13.85 17.01 2.91
C GLU A 163 13.67 18.00 4.07
N GLU A 164 12.82 17.76 5.09
CA GLU A 164 12.67 18.74 6.21
C GLU A 164 12.77 18.12 7.61
N ARG A 165 13.77 17.29 7.87
CA ARG A 165 14.05 16.83 9.25
C ARG A 165 15.50 16.98 9.73
N PHE A 166 16.29 17.82 9.06
CA PHE A 166 17.54 18.34 9.61
C PHE A 166 17.42 19.85 9.78
N PRO A 167 17.25 20.38 11.02
CA PRO A 167 17.51 21.79 11.23
C PRO A 167 19.01 22.01 10.94
N TYR A 168 19.30 22.91 10.00
CA TYR A 168 20.64 23.47 9.89
C TYR A 168 20.96 24.18 11.21
N ASN A 169 22.01 23.71 11.90
CA ASN A 169 22.71 24.48 12.92
C ASN A 169 23.53 25.59 12.26
#